data_AF-A0A506V7Z4-F1
#
_entry.id   AF-A0A506V7Z4-F1
#
_cell.length_a   1.000
_cell.length_b   1.000
_cell.length_c   1.000
_cell.angle_alpha   90.00
_cell.angle_beta   90.00
_cell.angle_gamma   90.00
#
_symmetry.space_group_name_H-M   'P 1'
#
loop_
_entity.id
_entity.type
_entity.pdbx_description
1 polymer ?
#
loop_
_entity_poly.entity_id
_entity_poly.type
_entity_poly.pdbx_seq_one_letter_code
_entity_poly.pdbx_strand_id
1 'polypeptide(L)' 'MLRLPPETLFQPCEQPLFMGKSWGDAVSYSLQLQHSLKICAGRIDRLIEWRRQASLLPGRLN' A
#
# COMPACT_ATOMS: atom_id res chain seq x y z
N MET A 1 13.92 -16.69 15.51
CA MET A 1 12.86 -16.82 14.48
C MET A 1 12.72 -15.48 13.76
N LEU A 2 12.85 -15.45 12.43
CA LEU A 2 12.64 -14.24 11.63
C LEU A 2 11.13 -13.95 11.55
N ARG A 3 10.67 -12.84 12.12
CA ARG A 3 9.31 -12.36 11.84
C ARG A 3 9.33 -11.67 10.48
N LEU A 4 8.54 -12.18 9.54
CA LEU A 4 8.27 -11.54 8.27
C LEU A 4 6.98 -10.71 8.39
N PRO A 5 6.81 -9.64 7.59
CA PRO A 5 5.53 -8.96 7.50
C PRO A 5 4.47 -9.89 6.88
N PRO A 6 3.17 -9.64 7.13
CA PRO A 6 2.08 -10.34 6.46
C PRO A 6 2.23 -10.28 4.93
N GLU A 7 1.92 -11.38 4.25
CA GLU A 7 2.09 -11.52 2.80
C GLU A 7 1.35 -10.42 2.01
N THR A 8 0.19 -9.99 2.50
CA THR A 8 -0.63 -8.92 1.91
C THR A 8 0.11 -7.58 1.78
N LEU A 9 1.18 -7.36 2.55
CA LEU A 9 2.01 -6.15 2.45
C LEU A 9 2.97 -6.16 1.25
N PHE A 10 3.21 -7.33 0.65
CA PHE A 10 4.03 -7.47 -0.55
C PHE A 10 3.23 -7.33 -1.85
N GLN A 11 1.91 -7.23 -1.78
CA GLN A 11 1.09 -7.01 -2.96
C GLN A 11 1.43 -5.64 -3.59
N PRO A 12 1.75 -5.59 -4.89
CA PRO A 12 2.05 -4.33 -5.57
C PRO A 12 0.85 -3.39 -5.50
N CYS A 13 1.13 -2.09 -5.53
CA CYS A 13 0.08 -1.09 -5.60
C CYS A 13 -0.49 -1.04 -7.01
N GLU A 14 -1.77 -1.34 -7.14
CA GLU A 14 -2.45 -1.32 -8.42
C GLU A 14 -2.62 0.12 -8.91
N GLN A 15 -2.29 0.35 -10.17
CA GLN A 15 -2.57 1.60 -10.85
C GLN A 15 -3.49 1.30 -12.03
N PRO A 16 -4.72 1.84 -12.05
CA PRO A 16 -5.60 1.65 -13.20
C PRO A 16 -4.99 2.28 -14.45
N LEU A 17 -5.34 1.77 -15.63
CA LEU A 17 -4.96 2.34 -16.91
C LEU A 17 -5.97 3.39 -17.34
N PHE A 18 -5.51 4.54 -17.80
CA PHE A 18 -6.38 5.54 -18.41
C PHE A 18 -6.60 5.25 -19.90
N MET A 19 -7.82 4.89 -20.27
CA MET A 19 -8.22 4.60 -21.66
C MET A 19 -9.25 5.60 -22.21
N GLY A 20 -9.51 6.67 -21.47
CA GLY A 20 -10.56 7.64 -21.76
C GLY A 20 -10.21 8.63 -22.88
N LYS A 21 -11.25 9.23 -23.47
CA LYS A 21 -11.10 10.30 -24.47
C LYS A 21 -11.89 11.56 -24.13
N SER A 22 -12.71 11.50 -23.07
CA SER A 22 -13.51 12.61 -22.60
C SER A 22 -13.10 13.07 -21.20
N TRP A 23 -13.53 14.27 -20.81
CA TRP A 23 -13.41 14.75 -19.44
C TRP A 23 -14.16 13.88 -18.43
N GLY A 24 -15.31 13.30 -18.83
CA GLY A 24 -16.05 12.36 -18.00
C GLY A 24 -15.25 11.09 -17.68
N ASP A 25 -14.49 10.59 -18.67
CA ASP A 25 -13.59 9.45 -18.46
C ASP A 25 -12.43 9.83 -17.54
N ALA A 26 -11.89 11.04 -17.68
CA ALA A 26 -10.81 11.53 -16.81
C ALA A 26 -11.26 11.61 -15.35
N VAL A 27 -12.45 12.16 -15.08
CA VAL A 27 -13.02 12.21 -13.72
C VAL A 27 -13.24 10.80 -13.16
N SER A 28 -13.82 9.92 -13.96
CA SER A 28 -14.07 8.52 -13.56
C SER A 28 -12.76 7.79 -13.25
N TYR A 29 -11.74 7.99 -14.08
CA TYR A 29 -10.39 7.46 -13.87
C TYR A 29 -9.74 8.03 -12.61
N SER A 30 -9.86 9.34 -12.35
CA SER A 30 -9.32 9.95 -11.13
C SER A 30 -9.93 9.35 -9.88
N LEU A 31 -11.24 9.05 -9.88
CA LEU A 31 -11.90 8.38 -8.76
C LEU A 31 -11.34 6.97 -8.54
N GLN A 32 -11.18 6.19 -9.61
CA GLN A 32 -10.58 4.85 -9.54
C GLN A 32 -9.14 4.90 -9.03
N LEU A 33 -8.33 5.80 -9.57
CA LEU A 33 -6.95 6.01 -9.14
C LEU A 33 -6.87 6.41 -7.67
N GLN A 34 -7.72 7.34 -7.22
CA GLN A 34 -7.78 7.75 -5.82
C GLN A 34 -8.09 6.58 -4.89
N HIS A 35 -9.04 5.72 -5.29
CA HIS A 35 -9.38 4.52 -4.53
C HIS A 35 -8.19 3.56 -4.43
N SER A 36 -7.52 3.25 -5.54
CA SER A 36 -6.34 2.38 -5.54
C SER A 36 -5.19 2.95 -4.69
N LEU A 37 -4.96 4.27 -4.75
CA LEU A 37 -3.95 4.93 -3.93
C LEU A 37 -4.28 4.89 -2.44
N LYS A 38 -5.54 5.05 -2.04
CA LYS A 38 -5.96 4.91 -0.63
C LYS A 38 -5.71 3.50 -0.10
N ILE A 39 -6.00 2.48 -0.91
CA ILE A 39 -5.72 1.08 -0.56
C ILE A 39 -4.20 0.88 -0.38
N CYS A 40 -3.41 1.36 -1.33
CA CYS A 40 -1.95 1.28 -1.29
C CYS A 40 -1.38 1.96 -0.03
N ALA A 41 -1.82 3.18 0.26
CA ALA A 41 -1.41 3.92 1.46
C ALA A 41 -1.69 3.12 2.74
N GLY A 42 -2.89 2.54 2.88
CA GLY A 42 -3.23 1.71 4.04
C GLY A 42 -2.42 0.40 4.17
N ARG A 43 -1.83 -0.10 3.08
CA ARG A 43 -0.85 -1.20 3.15
C ARG A 43 0.50 -0.68 3.65
N ILE A 44 0.96 0.46 3.14
CA ILE A 44 2.21 1.10 3.58
C ILE A 44 2.17 1.44 5.07
N ASP A 45 1.06 2.01 5.57
CA ASP A 45 0.89 2.32 6.98
C ASP A 45 1.03 1.07 7.87
N ARG A 46 0.43 -0.04 7.45
CA ARG A 46 0.56 -1.34 8.14
C ARG A 46 1.99 -1.88 8.10
N LEU A 47 2.73 -1.66 7.01
CA LEU A 47 4.14 -2.03 6.91
C LEU A 47 5.03 -1.21 7.84
N ILE A 48 4.80 0.09 7.91
CA ILE A 48 5.50 1.00 8.83
C ILE A 48 5.23 0.57 10.28
N GLU A 49 3.96 0.31 10.61
CA GLU A 49 3.57 -0.14 11.94
C GLU A 49 4.18 -1.48 12.32
N TRP A 50 4.14 -2.45 11.40
CA TRP A 50 4.83 -3.74 11.58
C TRP A 50 6.32 -3.54 11.83
N ARG A 51 6.99 -2.68 11.05
CA ARG A 51 8.42 -2.39 11.22
C ARG A 51 8.70 -1.79 12.58
N ARG A 52 7.85 -0.87 13.05
CA ARG A 52 7.96 -0.26 14.38
C ARG A 52 7.85 -1.31 15.47
N GLN A 53 6.84 -2.18 15.41
CA GLN A 53 6.68 -3.27 16.37
C GLN A 53 7.84 -4.26 16.33
N ALA A 54 8.35 -4.60 15.14
CA ALA A 54 9.49 -5.48 14.98
C ALA A 54 10.79 -4.88 15.56
N SER A 55 10.96 -3.56 15.44
CA SER A 55 12.09 -2.84 16.06
C SER A 55 11.99 -2.73 17.59
N LEU A 56 10.79 -2.89 18.16
CA LEU A 56 10.56 -2.89 19.61
C LEU A 56 10.76 -4.28 20.26
N LEU A 57 11.12 -5.31 19.49
CA LEU A 57 11.34 -6.64 20.04
C LEU A 57 12.68 -6.71 20.81
N PRO A 58 12.69 -7.21 22.07
CA PRO A 58 13.91 -7.37 22.85
C PRO A 58 14.78 -8.44 22.20
N GLY A 59 15.90 -8.02 21.60
CA GLY A 59 16.81 -8.90 20.87
C GLY A 59 17.41 -8.31 19.59
N ARG A 60 17.07 -7.06 19.23
CA ARG A 60 17.66 -6.35 18.07
C ARG A 60 18.81 -5.40 18.45
N LEU A 61 19.24 -5.41 19.70
CA LEU A 61 20.51 -4.82 20.16
C LEU A 61 21.52 -5.96 20.28
N ASN A 62 22.19 -6.28 19.18
CA ASN A 62 23.50 -6.95 19.12
C ASN A 62 23.98 -6.88 17.67
#